data_AF-Q1NC36-F1
#
_entry.id   AF-Q1NC36-F1
#
_cell.length_a   1.000
_cell.length_b   1.000
_cell.length_c   1.000
_cell.angle_alpha   90.00
_cell.angle_beta   90.00
_cell.angle_gamma   90.00
#
_symmetry.space_group_name_H-M   'P 1'
#
loop_
_entity.id
_entity.type
_entity.pdbx_description
1 polymer ?
#
loop_
_entity_poly.entity_id
_entity_poly.type
_entity_poly.pdbx_seq_one_letter_code
_entity_poly.pdbx_strand_id
1 'polypeptide(L)'
;MVTVGEALLDYLRLGRPQVEVREIFVRSCAPYIAMTNLYGMIRGRLAAAGVVPAGKRGPHVFRHARAVEMLRASVPQKIIGDVLGHRSTESTNTYLKLATDDLRAVALEVPGMEVLS
;
A
#
# COMPACT_ATOMS: atom_id res chain seq x y z
N MET A 1 10.94 -16.73 -3.06
CA MET A 1 10.67 -15.28 -3.03
C MET A 1 11.51 -14.70 -1.92
N VAL A 2 12.32 -13.67 -2.16
CA VAL A 2 13.18 -13.07 -1.12
C VAL A 2 12.27 -12.41 -0.09
N THR A 3 12.49 -12.68 1.19
CA THR A 3 11.74 -12.05 2.28
C THR A 3 12.14 -10.58 2.43
N VAL A 4 11.31 -9.77 3.10
CA VAL A 4 11.65 -8.36 3.37
C VAL A 4 12.95 -8.24 4.18
N GLY A 5 13.17 -9.15 5.13
CA GLY A 5 14.38 -9.17 5.96
C GLY A 5 15.64 -9.47 5.15
N GLU A 6 15.60 -10.46 4.27
CA GLU A 6 16.72 -10.78 3.37
C GLU A 6 17.01 -9.62 2.41
N ALA A 7 15.97 -9.03 1.81
CA ALA A 7 16.14 -7.86 0.93
C ALA A 7 16.76 -6.66 1.67
N LEU A 8 16.39 -6.45 2.93
CA LEU A 8 16.98 -5.41 3.77
C LEU A 8 18.43 -5.71 4.11
N LEU A 9 18.76 -6.97 4.41
CA LEU A 9 20.12 -7.41 4.70
C LEU A 9 21.04 -7.25 3.48
N ASP A 10 20.57 -7.64 2.30
CA ASP A 10 21.29 -7.47 1.03
C ASP A 10 21.54 -5.99 0.75
N TYR A 11 20.52 -5.14 0.96
CA TYR A 11 20.71 -3.70 0.86
C TYR A 11 21.76 -3.19 1.84
N LEU A 12 21.68 -3.55 3.13
CA LEU A 12 22.63 -3.08 4.14
C LEU A 12 24.07 -3.56 3.89
N ARG A 13 24.25 -4.78 3.37
CA ARG A 13 25.57 -5.37 3.13
C ARG A 13 26.20 -4.95 1.80
N LEU A 14 25.39 -4.88 0.74
CA LEU A 14 25.87 -4.80 -0.64
C LEU A 14 25.39 -3.54 -1.37
N GLY A 15 24.20 -3.03 -1.01
CA GLY A 15 23.55 -1.92 -1.73
C GLY A 15 23.73 -0.54 -1.11
N ARG A 16 23.95 -0.45 0.20
CA ARG A 16 24.03 0.80 0.95
C ARG A 16 25.46 1.36 0.84
N PRO A 17 25.64 2.60 0.33
CA PRO A 17 26.90 3.31 0.41
C PRO A 17 27.41 3.38 1.86
N GLN A 18 28.72 3.29 2.04
CA GLN A 18 29.36 3.44 3.35
C GLN A 18 29.40 4.92 3.72
N VAL A 19 28.41 5.35 4.52
CA VAL A 19 28.23 6.73 4.99
C VAL A 19 27.78 6.77 6.45
N GLU A 20 28.19 7.82 7.15
CA GLU A 20 27.96 8.08 8.59
C GLU A 20 26.54 8.57 8.94
N VAL A 21 25.59 8.54 8.00
CA VAL A 21 24.20 8.95 8.28
C VAL A 21 23.45 7.83 9.00
N ARG A 22 22.52 8.17 9.91
CA ARG A 22 21.80 7.19 10.74
C ARG A 22 20.68 6.47 9.97
N GLU A 23 20.18 7.08 8.90
CA GLU A 23 19.05 6.56 8.15
C GLU A 23 19.42 5.25 7.46
N ILE A 24 18.50 4.30 7.53
CA ILE A 24 18.66 3.00 6.87
C ILE A 24 18.78 3.24 5.36
N PHE A 25 17.79 3.91 4.77
CA PHE A 25 17.74 4.16 3.34
C PHE A 25 18.35 5.51 2.96
N VAL A 26 19.40 5.45 2.16
CA VAL A 26 20.14 6.61 1.62
C VAL A 26 20.08 6.60 0.09
N ARG A 27 20.31 7.77 -0.52
CA ARG A 27 20.44 7.87 -1.99
C ARG A 27 21.58 6.98 -2.49
N SER A 28 21.36 6.28 -3.60
CA SER A 28 22.40 5.45 -4.23
C SER A 28 23.47 6.25 -4.98
N CYS A 29 23.22 7.53 -5.24
CA CYS A 29 24.15 8.45 -5.88
C CYS A 29 24.38 9.69 -5.02
N ALA A 30 25.55 10.32 -5.16
CA ALA A 30 25.87 11.54 -4.44
C ALA A 30 24.83 12.65 -4.71
N PRO A 31 24.49 13.47 -3.71
CA PRO A 31 24.94 13.39 -2.32
C PRO A 31 24.29 12.21 -1.56
N TYR A 32 25.07 11.44 -0.80
CA TYR A 32 24.63 10.24 -0.06
C TYR A 32 23.90 10.60 1.24
N ILE A 33 22.77 11.28 1.10
CA ILE A 33 21.91 11.72 2.19
C ILE A 33 20.70 10.81 2.35
N ALA A 34 19.95 11.01 3.43
CA ALA A 34 18.67 10.38 3.68
C ALA A 34 17.77 10.45 2.43
N MET A 35 17.17 9.33 2.07
CA MET A 35 16.24 9.28 0.95
C MET A 35 14.89 9.87 1.36
N THR A 36 14.51 10.99 0.76
CA THR A 36 13.28 11.72 1.10
C THR A 36 12.11 11.48 0.14
N ASN A 37 12.39 10.96 -1.06
CA ASN A 37 11.37 10.77 -2.09
C ASN A 37 11.60 9.46 -2.85
N LEU A 38 10.54 8.66 -2.96
CA LEU A 38 10.51 7.38 -3.67
C LEU A 38 9.62 7.40 -4.92
N TYR A 39 8.89 8.50 -5.15
CA TYR A 39 7.83 8.57 -6.15
C TYR A 39 8.32 8.24 -7.57
N GLY A 40 9.38 8.91 -8.03
CA GLY A 40 9.91 8.69 -9.38
C GLY A 40 10.42 7.26 -9.60
N MET A 41 11.13 6.72 -8.61
CA MET A 41 11.66 5.35 -8.66
C MET A 41 10.53 4.32 -8.74
N ILE A 42 9.54 4.42 -7.85
CA ILE A 42 8.40 3.49 -7.85
C ILE A 42 7.58 3.64 -9.13
N ARG A 43 7.30 4.88 -9.57
CA ARG A 43 6.57 5.13 -10.82
C ARG A 43 7.26 4.47 -12.01
N GLY A 44 8.58 4.62 -12.13
CA GLY A 44 9.37 4.00 -13.20
C GLY A 44 9.31 2.47 -13.15
N ARG A 45 9.43 1.89 -11.95
CA ARG A 45 9.36 0.43 -11.77
C ARG A 45 7.96 -0.14 -12.06
N LEU A 46 6.90 0.54 -11.65
CA LEU A 46 5.52 0.16 -11.99
C LEU A 46 5.31 0.17 -13.50
N ALA A 47 5.77 1.23 -14.19
CA ALA A 47 5.67 1.34 -15.64
C ALA A 47 6.46 0.22 -16.35
N ALA A 48 7.69 -0.06 -15.92
CA ALA A 48 8.51 -1.14 -16.47
C ALA A 48 7.89 -2.53 -16.24
N ALA A 49 7.14 -2.71 -15.16
CA ALA A 49 6.39 -3.93 -14.88
C ALA A 49 5.03 -4.01 -15.60
N GLY A 50 4.66 -3.01 -16.41
CA GLY A 50 3.34 -2.94 -17.06
C GLY A 50 2.17 -2.72 -16.10
N VAL A 51 2.44 -2.33 -14.84
CA VAL A 51 1.42 -2.13 -13.82
C VAL A 51 0.92 -0.69 -13.88
N VAL A 52 -0.37 -0.52 -14.17
CA VAL A 52 -1.02 0.80 -14.23
C VAL A 52 -2.14 0.87 -13.18
N PRO A 53 -1.84 1.38 -11.97
CA PRO A 53 -2.85 1.53 -10.94
C PRO A 53 -3.92 2.57 -11.33
N ALA A 54 -5.17 2.32 -10.97
CA ALA A 54 -6.23 3.31 -11.02
C ALA A 54 -5.94 4.41 -9.98
N GLY A 55 -5.42 5.55 -10.42
CA GLY A 55 -5.09 6.69 -9.55
C GLY A 55 -3.60 6.87 -9.28
N LYS A 56 -3.20 6.94 -8.00
CA LYS A 56 -1.82 7.28 -7.60
C LYS A 56 -0.82 6.24 -8.12
N ARG A 57 0.26 6.70 -8.75
CA ARG A 57 1.32 5.86 -9.36
C ARG A 57 2.65 5.88 -8.60
N GLY A 58 2.57 6.04 -7.28
CA GLY A 58 3.73 6.15 -6.39
C GLY A 58 3.64 5.18 -5.21
N PRO A 59 4.51 5.30 -4.20
CA PRO A 59 4.64 4.35 -3.09
C PRO A 59 3.33 4.05 -2.35
N HIS A 60 2.41 5.01 -2.28
CA HIS A 60 1.09 4.84 -1.68
C HIS A 60 0.27 3.70 -2.31
N VAL A 61 0.55 3.31 -3.55
CA VAL A 61 -0.14 2.18 -4.19
C VAL A 61 0.12 0.87 -3.45
N PHE A 62 1.33 0.64 -2.94
CA PHE A 62 1.64 -0.58 -2.20
C PHE A 62 0.88 -0.63 -0.88
N ARG A 63 0.83 0.51 -0.18
CA ARG A 63 0.04 0.65 1.05
C ARG A 63 -1.44 0.36 0.79
N HIS A 64 -1.97 0.89 -0.31
CA HIS A 64 -3.36 0.67 -0.69
C HIS A 64 -3.62 -0.78 -1.08
N ALA A 65 -2.77 -1.38 -1.91
CA ALA A 65 -2.87 -2.77 -2.32
C ALA A 65 -2.87 -3.70 -1.11
N ARG A 66 -1.96 -3.49 -0.14
CA ARG A 66 -1.92 -4.31 1.09
C ARG A 66 -3.16 -4.14 1.95
N ALA A 67 -3.67 -2.91 2.08
CA ALA A 67 -4.90 -2.67 2.83
C ALA A 67 -6.11 -3.39 2.21
N VAL A 68 -6.24 -3.32 0.87
CA VAL A 68 -7.32 -4.00 0.12
C VAL A 68 -7.18 -5.51 0.21
N GLU A 69 -5.97 -6.04 0.10
CA GLU A 69 -5.68 -7.47 0.27
C GLU A 69 -6.12 -7.96 1.66
N MET A 70 -5.72 -7.27 2.73
CA MET A 70 -6.11 -7.63 4.10
C MET A 70 -7.62 -7.51 4.32
N LEU A 71 -8.24 -6.49 3.74
CA LEU A 71 -9.68 -6.30 3.84
C LEU A 71 -10.46 -7.45 3.17
N ARG A 72 -10.05 -7.85 1.95
CA ARG A 72 -10.64 -8.98 1.22
C ARG A 72 -10.40 -10.32 1.91
N ALA A 73 -9.34 -10.43 2.70
CA ALA A 73 -9.08 -11.57 3.58
C ALA A 73 -9.85 -11.48 4.91
N SER A 74 -10.82 -10.57 5.04
CA SER A 74 -11.64 -10.33 6.23
C SER A 74 -10.83 -10.06 7.50
N VAL A 75 -9.63 -9.49 7.37
CA VAL A 75 -8.81 -9.11 8.53
C VAL A 75 -9.52 -7.98 9.28
N PRO A 76 -9.63 -8.03 10.61
CA PRO A 76 -10.30 -6.99 11.38
C PRO A 76 -9.69 -5.61 11.12
N GLN A 77 -10.55 -4.60 10.95
CA GLN A 77 -10.15 -3.24 10.61
C GLN A 77 -9.09 -2.66 11.56
N LYS A 78 -9.18 -2.98 12.86
CA LYS A 78 -8.19 -2.59 13.86
C LYS A 78 -6.79 -3.10 13.51
N ILE A 79 -6.67 -4.39 13.16
CA ILE A 79 -5.41 -5.02 12.77
C ILE A 79 -4.86 -4.41 11.47
N ILE A 80 -5.74 -4.12 10.50
CA ILE A 80 -5.34 -3.38 9.29
C ILE A 80 -4.76 -2.01 9.66
N GLY A 81 -5.44 -1.27 10.55
CA GLY A 81 -4.98 0.01 11.07
C GLY A 81 -3.61 -0.09 11.75
N ASP A 82 -3.42 -1.08 12.61
CA ASP A 82 -2.17 -1.32 13.36
C ASP A 82 -1.00 -1.64 12.42
N VAL A 83 -1.18 -2.56 11.47
CA VAL A 83 -0.14 -2.92 10.48
C VAL A 83 0.23 -1.75 9.59
N LEU A 84 -0.74 -0.92 9.22
CA LEU A 84 -0.48 0.27 8.43
C LEU A 84 0.09 1.41 9.29
N GLY A 85 -0.07 1.39 10.61
CA GLY A 85 0.33 2.49 11.49
C GLY A 85 -0.63 3.69 11.41
N HIS A 86 -1.91 3.45 11.16
CA HIS A 86 -2.94 4.49 11.25
C HIS A 86 -3.25 4.77 12.73
N ARG A 87 -3.18 6.06 13.12
CA ARG A 87 -3.61 6.51 14.46
C ARG A 87 -5.13 6.65 14.59
N SER A 88 -5.86 6.68 13.47
CA SER A 88 -7.32 6.79 13.43
C SER A 88 -7.91 5.69 12.54
N THR A 89 -9.03 5.11 12.99
CA THR A 89 -9.81 4.14 12.22
C THR A 89 -10.41 4.76 10.94
N GLU A 90 -10.61 6.08 10.92
CA GLU A 90 -11.12 6.84 9.78
C GLU A 90 -10.21 6.75 8.55
N SER A 91 -8.89 6.71 8.76
CA SER A 91 -7.92 6.49 7.68
C SER A 91 -8.10 5.12 7.01
N THR A 92 -8.62 4.16 7.78
CA THR A 92 -8.86 2.78 7.33
C THR A 92 -10.23 2.64 6.66
N ASN A 93 -11.21 3.50 7.00
CA ASN A 93 -12.53 3.54 6.35
C ASN A 93 -12.46 3.81 4.84
N THR A 94 -11.41 4.49 4.36
CA THR A 94 -11.19 4.69 2.92
C THR A 94 -11.08 3.37 2.15
N TYR A 95 -10.59 2.30 2.80
CA TYR A 95 -10.47 0.98 2.18
C TYR A 95 -11.79 0.20 2.22
N LEU A 96 -12.64 0.40 3.23
CA LEU A 96 -13.93 -0.31 3.35
C LEU A 96 -14.83 -0.12 2.13
N LYS A 97 -14.79 1.06 1.50
CA LYS A 97 -15.53 1.35 0.25
C LYS A 97 -15.16 0.41 -0.91
N LEU A 98 -14.05 -0.32 -0.81
CA LEU A 98 -13.52 -1.20 -1.85
C LEU A 98 -13.92 -2.66 -1.64
N ALA A 99 -14.48 -3.01 -0.48
CA ALA A 99 -15.09 -4.32 -0.22
C ALA A 99 -16.53 -4.38 -0.76
N THR A 100 -16.74 -3.94 -2.00
CA THR A 100 -18.06 -3.87 -2.62
C THR A 100 -18.74 -5.23 -2.73
N ASP A 101 -17.96 -6.31 -2.87
CA ASP A 101 -18.50 -7.67 -2.95
C ASP A 101 -19.03 -8.15 -1.59
N ASP A 102 -18.29 -7.88 -0.51
CA ASP A 102 -18.75 -8.15 0.87
C ASP A 102 -19.97 -7.30 1.21
N LEU A 103 -19.99 -6.02 0.79
CA LEU A 103 -21.14 -5.13 0.96
C LEU A 103 -22.37 -5.60 0.17
N ARG A 104 -22.17 -6.24 -0.99
CA ARG A 104 -23.27 -6.82 -1.77
C ARG A 104 -23.89 -8.02 -1.06
N ALA A 105 -23.09 -8.82 -0.36
CA ALA A 105 -23.58 -9.98 0.37
C ALA A 105 -24.49 -9.62 1.56
N VAL A 106 -24.37 -8.40 2.08
CA VAL A 106 -25.20 -7.88 3.19
C VAL A 106 -26.18 -6.79 2.74
N ALA A 107 -26.33 -6.57 1.44
CA ALA A 107 -27.28 -5.61 0.92
C ALA A 107 -28.72 -6.08 1.18
N LEU A 108 -29.57 -5.17 1.65
CA LEU A 108 -31.01 -5.42 1.75
C LEU A 108 -31.60 -5.55 0.33
N GLU A 109 -32.65 -6.34 0.19
CA GLU A 109 -33.43 -6.37 -1.04
C GLU A 109 -33.94 -4.96 -1.35
N VAL A 110 -33.83 -4.55 -2.62
CA VAL A 110 -34.39 -3.28 -3.07
C VAL A 110 -35.91 -3.40 -2.92
N PRO A 111 -36.57 -2.55 -2.12
CA PRO A 111 -38.02 -2.58 -2.00
C PRO A 111 -38.62 -2.51 -3.40
N GLY A 112 -39.52 -3.45 -3.71
CA GLY A 112 -40.08 -3.61 -5.05
C GLY A 112 -40.53 -2.26 -5.59
N MET A 113 -40.02 -1.92 -6.78
CA MET A 113 -40.64 -0.91 -7.61
C MET A 113 -42.04 -1.46 -7.92
N GLU A 114 -43.03 -1.12 -7.11
CA GLU A 114 -44.42 -1.26 -7.51
C GLU A 114 -44.55 -0.42 -8.79
N VAL A 115 -44.52 -1.13 -9.91
CA VAL A 115 -44.80 -0.56 -11.22
C VAL A 115 -46.26 -0.10 -11.10
N LEU A 116 -46.45 1.20 -10.85
CA LEU A 116 -47.73 1.86 -10.94
C LEU A 116 -48.25 1.57 -12.35
N SER A 117 -49.16 0.60 -12.44
CA SER A 117 -49.95 0.27 -13.61
C SER A 117 -51.17 1.18 -13.65
#